data_AF-A0AA43LUN0-F1
#
_entry.id   AF-A0AA43LUN0-F1
#
_cell.length_a   1.000
_cell.length_b   1.000
_cell.length_c   1.000
_cell.angle_alpha   90.00
_cell.angle_beta   90.00
_cell.angle_gamma   90.00
#
_symmetry.space_group_name_H-M   'P 1'
#
loop_
_entity.id
_entity.type
_entity.pdbx_description
1 polymer ?
#
loop_
_entity_poly.entity_id
_entity_poly.type
_entity_poly.pdbx_seq_one_letter_code
_entity_poly.pdbx_strand_id
1 'polypeptide(L)'
;MFRWKTAGISFGMLGLLLAGCADAEDVTSTASPAASSSQAVSPSAGQLAADPEKVQLFLTEESILNGDIYLEDNLVHINIVGLDSGLEQRFADKFTSGSYILHDVKYSAAELDAAQKLLADQDLHKQLNLYGSWVDVRENKLGVTVPDDYLEAAEQTLNKLIDPGMLRFEVQELGEPSVTGTIVEVKSETVDRILILEPGKEAPTYWFSFNDRSELYDAAGQKIEFTGLKKGQQVHIWGTGTVLESLPAQATVRRIELIE
;
A
#
# COMPACT_ATOMS: atom_id res chain seq x y z
N MET A 1 -19.82 23.07 -29.00
CA MET A 1 -19.76 24.43 -28.39
C MET A 1 -20.69 24.46 -27.19
N PHE A 2 -20.18 24.13 -26.01
CA PHE A 2 -20.98 24.08 -24.77
C PHE A 2 -20.64 25.30 -23.91
N ARG A 3 -21.66 26.07 -23.56
CA ARG A 3 -21.58 27.27 -22.71
C ARG A 3 -21.78 26.85 -21.25
N TRP A 4 -20.77 27.03 -20.41
CA TRP A 4 -20.92 26.99 -18.95
C TRP A 4 -21.29 28.37 -18.42
N LYS A 5 -22.32 28.41 -17.57
CA LYS A 5 -22.71 29.58 -16.77
C LYS A 5 -22.01 29.50 -15.43
N THR A 6 -21.16 30.47 -15.15
CA THR A 6 -20.60 30.78 -13.83
C THR A 6 -21.67 31.45 -12.97
N ALA A 7 -21.92 30.92 -11.78
CA ALA A 7 -22.59 31.64 -10.70
C ALA A 7 -21.53 31.97 -9.64
N GLY A 8 -21.18 33.24 -9.53
CA GLY A 8 -20.35 33.77 -8.46
C GLY A 8 -21.19 33.97 -7.20
N ILE A 9 -20.57 33.69 -6.05
CA ILE A 9 -21.03 34.16 -4.74
C ILE A 9 -19.88 35.00 -4.19
N SER A 10 -20.19 36.27 -3.98
CA SER A 10 -19.35 37.27 -3.36
C SER A 10 -19.99 37.70 -2.04
N PHE A 11 -19.18 38.38 -1.23
CA PHE A 11 -19.47 39.14 -0.03
C PHE A 11 -19.50 38.41 1.33
N GLY A 12 -18.57 38.85 2.17
CA GLY A 12 -18.57 38.62 3.62
C GLY A 12 -17.36 39.20 4.33
N MET A 13 -16.90 40.40 3.93
CA MET A 13 -15.89 41.16 4.67
C MET A 13 -16.56 41.76 5.92
N LEU A 14 -16.12 41.37 7.11
CA LEU A 14 -16.45 42.09 8.34
C LEU A 14 -15.18 42.21 9.20
N GLY A 15 -14.64 43.42 9.23
CA GLY A 15 -13.64 43.84 10.20
C GLY A 15 -14.26 44.79 11.22
N LEU A 16 -13.78 44.72 12.47
CA LEU A 16 -13.78 45.75 13.51
C LEU A 16 -12.94 45.17 14.66
N LEU A 17 -11.67 45.60 14.81
CA LEU A 17 -11.20 46.66 15.72
C LEU A 17 -11.60 46.43 17.18
N LEU A 18 -10.60 46.32 18.06
CA LEU A 18 -10.40 47.24 19.19
C LEU A 18 -9.01 47.03 19.83
N ALA A 19 -8.30 48.14 19.97
CA ALA A 19 -7.06 48.29 20.70
C ALA A 19 -7.32 48.35 22.21
N GLY A 20 -6.31 48.01 23.01
CA GLY A 20 -6.30 48.25 24.45
C GLY A 20 -4.93 47.97 25.06
N CYS A 21 -4.05 48.97 25.06
CA CYS A 21 -2.94 49.06 25.99
C CYS A 21 -3.45 49.61 27.33
N ALA A 22 -3.10 48.97 28.44
CA ALA A 22 -3.03 49.61 29.76
C ALA A 22 -2.06 48.82 30.65
N ASP A 23 -1.03 49.53 31.12
CA ASP A 23 -0.04 49.13 32.12
C ASP A 23 -0.62 49.06 33.53
N ALA A 24 0.01 48.24 34.38
CA ALA A 24 0.71 48.61 35.62
C ALA A 24 0.50 47.62 36.79
N GLU A 25 1.64 47.02 37.17
CA GLU A 25 2.09 46.62 38.51
C GLU A 25 1.17 45.79 39.44
N ASP A 26 1.63 44.58 39.79
CA ASP A 26 1.83 44.25 41.21
C ASP A 26 2.94 43.22 41.40
N VAL A 27 3.71 43.43 42.48
CA VAL A 27 4.91 42.71 42.90
C VAL A 27 4.50 41.65 43.92
N THR A 28 4.93 40.39 43.75
CA THR A 28 5.60 39.55 44.77
C THR A 28 5.54 38.05 44.44
N SER A 29 6.63 37.36 44.80
CA SER A 29 6.72 35.92 45.16
C SER A 29 7.48 35.00 44.19
N THR A 30 8.77 34.84 44.53
CA THR A 30 9.49 33.58 44.80
C THR A 30 9.48 32.39 43.82
N ALA A 31 10.70 31.91 43.59
CA ALA A 31 11.15 30.55 43.27
C ALA A 31 11.27 30.14 41.79
N SER A 32 12.53 30.11 41.35
CA SER A 32 13.01 29.32 40.22
C SER A 32 12.87 27.81 40.52
N PRO A 33 12.58 26.99 39.50
CA PRO A 33 13.66 26.14 39.01
C PRO A 33 13.81 26.16 37.48
N ALA A 34 15.08 26.17 37.07
CA ALA A 34 15.69 25.73 35.82
C ALA A 34 14.74 25.41 34.64
N ALA A 35 14.63 26.36 33.72
CA ALA A 35 14.29 26.06 32.34
C ALA A 35 15.49 25.32 31.71
N SER A 36 15.31 24.04 31.41
CA SER A 36 16.14 23.35 30.42
C SER A 36 16.05 24.14 29.12
N SER A 37 17.12 24.84 28.78
CA SER A 37 17.31 25.44 27.48
C SER A 37 17.35 24.33 26.44
N SER A 38 16.24 24.12 25.74
CA SER A 38 16.25 23.52 24.41
C SER A 38 17.12 24.43 23.55
N GLN A 39 18.40 24.08 23.41
CA GLN A 39 19.26 24.73 22.43
C GLN A 39 18.69 24.40 21.05
N ALA A 40 17.91 25.33 20.49
CA ALA A 40 17.74 25.42 19.06
C ALA A 40 19.12 25.72 18.49
N VAL A 41 19.81 24.67 18.04
CA VAL A 41 21.08 24.79 17.33
C VAL A 41 20.79 25.62 16.09
N SER A 42 21.30 26.85 16.07
CA SER A 42 21.22 27.70 14.89
C SER A 42 21.98 27.00 13.75
N PRO A 43 21.40 26.90 12.54
CA PRO A 43 22.09 26.26 11.42
C PRO A 43 23.42 26.95 11.17
N SER A 44 24.51 26.19 11.17
CA SER A 44 25.80 26.72 10.77
C SER A 44 25.73 27.09 9.29
N ALA A 45 26.22 28.29 8.94
CA ALA A 45 26.24 28.78 7.56
C ALA A 45 26.93 27.75 6.64
N GLY A 46 26.15 27.00 5.86
CA GLY A 46 26.62 25.91 5.00
C GLY A 46 25.72 24.67 4.98
N GLN A 47 24.89 24.45 6.01
CA GLN A 47 23.93 23.33 6.03
C GLN A 47 22.72 23.60 5.12
N LEU A 48 22.28 22.55 4.43
CA LEU A 48 21.10 22.59 3.57
C LEU A 48 19.90 21.98 4.32
N ALA A 49 18.71 22.54 4.16
CA ALA A 49 17.51 21.80 4.54
C ALA A 49 17.45 20.51 3.72
N ALA A 50 17.21 19.38 4.38
CA ALA A 50 17.04 18.10 3.70
C ALA A 50 15.78 18.15 2.83
N ASP A 51 15.93 17.68 1.60
CA ASP A 51 14.84 17.34 0.70
C ASP A 51 15.22 16.04 -0.03
N PRO A 52 14.26 15.32 -0.63
CA PRO A 52 14.53 14.02 -1.22
C PRO A 52 15.64 14.04 -2.27
N GLU A 53 15.68 15.07 -3.14
CA GLU A 53 16.64 15.14 -4.23
C GLU A 53 18.07 15.37 -3.71
N LYS A 54 18.23 16.31 -2.76
CA LYS A 54 19.54 16.60 -2.16
C LYS A 54 20.06 15.43 -1.33
N VAL A 55 19.17 14.76 -0.59
CA VAL A 55 19.53 13.57 0.18
C VAL A 55 19.95 12.44 -0.75
N GLN A 56 19.19 12.17 -1.81
CA GLN A 56 19.53 11.13 -2.78
C GLN A 56 20.88 11.40 -3.47
N LEU A 57 21.14 12.65 -3.84
CA LEU A 57 22.42 13.06 -4.40
C LEU A 57 23.57 12.81 -3.41
N PHE A 58 23.41 13.24 -2.16
CA PHE A 58 24.41 13.04 -1.12
C PHE A 58 24.69 11.56 -0.89
N LEU A 59 23.66 10.73 -0.73
CA LEU A 59 23.81 9.27 -0.58
C LEU A 59 24.62 8.67 -1.74
N THR A 60 24.35 9.12 -2.97
CA THR A 60 25.02 8.65 -4.18
C THR A 60 26.48 9.10 -4.23
N GLU A 61 26.75 10.39 -4.05
CA GLU A 61 28.11 10.98 -4.09
C GLU A 61 29.02 10.35 -3.03
N GLU A 62 28.45 10.12 -1.86
CA GLU A 62 29.17 9.57 -0.71
C GLU A 62 29.17 8.03 -0.66
N SER A 63 28.56 7.38 -1.66
CA SER A 63 28.41 5.91 -1.76
C SER A 63 27.87 5.27 -0.48
N ILE A 64 26.88 5.92 0.15
CA ILE A 64 26.25 5.44 1.39
C ILE A 64 25.15 4.44 1.00
N LEU A 65 25.23 3.22 1.51
CA LEU A 65 24.22 2.19 1.29
C LEU A 65 22.94 2.53 2.06
N ASN A 66 21.80 2.49 1.37
CA ASN A 66 20.53 2.96 1.93
C ASN A 66 19.34 2.08 1.54
N GLY A 67 18.31 2.06 2.39
CA GLY A 67 17.04 1.35 2.23
C GLY A 67 15.91 2.21 1.65
N ASP A 68 16.27 3.22 0.84
CA ASP A 68 15.42 4.27 0.28
C ASP A 68 15.04 5.40 1.28
N ILE A 69 14.34 6.42 0.79
CA ILE A 69 13.91 7.61 1.52
C ILE A 69 12.40 7.81 1.38
N TYR A 70 11.78 8.42 2.38
CA TYR A 70 10.35 8.75 2.34
C TYR A 70 10.06 10.06 3.07
N LEU A 71 8.89 10.64 2.78
CA LEU A 71 8.41 11.86 3.42
C LEU A 71 7.33 11.52 4.44
N GLU A 72 7.47 12.05 5.65
CA GLU A 72 6.50 11.95 6.73
C GLU A 72 6.69 13.13 7.69
N ASP A 73 5.58 13.66 8.22
CA ASP A 73 5.59 14.76 9.20
C ASP A 73 6.43 15.99 8.80
N ASN A 74 6.49 16.27 7.49
CA ASN A 74 7.32 17.31 6.86
C ASN A 74 8.84 17.13 7.04
N LEU A 75 9.29 15.91 7.33
CA LEU A 75 10.69 15.51 7.43
C LEU A 75 11.05 14.51 6.34
N VAL A 76 12.32 14.49 5.96
CA VAL A 76 12.88 13.43 5.12
C VAL A 76 13.34 12.29 6.01
N HIS A 77 12.70 11.15 5.91
CA HIS A 77 13.10 9.92 6.59
C HIS A 77 14.06 9.14 5.69
N ILE A 78 15.20 8.75 6.23
CA ILE A 78 16.32 8.21 5.46
C ILE A 78 16.73 6.88 6.08
N ASN A 79 16.49 5.79 5.36
CA ASN A 79 16.90 4.47 5.80
C ASN A 79 18.36 4.23 5.42
N ILE A 80 19.23 4.07 6.40
CA ILE A 80 20.67 3.86 6.21
C ILE A 80 21.00 2.42 6.61
N VAL A 81 21.76 1.72 5.77
CA VAL A 81 22.24 0.37 6.10
C VAL A 81 23.55 0.49 6.88
N GLY A 82 23.55 0.02 8.13
CA GLY A 82 24.73 0.10 8.99
C GLY A 82 24.98 1.52 9.49
N LEU A 83 23.93 2.19 9.99
CA LEU A 83 24.04 3.52 10.55
C LEU A 83 24.99 3.52 11.76
N ASP A 84 25.97 4.40 11.75
CA ASP A 84 26.91 4.61 12.86
C ASP A 84 27.11 6.10 13.15
N SER A 85 27.81 6.40 14.24
CA SER A 85 28.08 7.78 14.66
C SER A 85 28.86 8.60 13.62
N GLY A 86 29.65 7.94 12.77
CA GLY A 86 30.38 8.61 11.69
C GLY A 86 29.43 9.06 10.58
N LEU A 87 28.48 8.23 10.21
CA LEU A 87 27.42 8.58 9.26
C LEU A 87 26.50 9.66 9.82
N GLU A 88 26.08 9.55 11.08
CA GLU A 88 25.28 10.58 11.76
C GLU A 88 25.97 11.95 11.70
N GLN A 89 27.27 12.00 11.99
CA GLN A 89 28.03 13.25 11.92
C GLN A 89 28.10 13.81 10.49
N ARG A 90 28.30 12.96 9.47
CA ARG A 90 28.31 13.40 8.07
C ARG A 90 26.97 14.00 7.64
N PHE A 91 25.86 13.42 8.08
CA PHE A 91 24.53 13.99 7.86
C PHE A 91 24.34 15.30 8.61
N ALA A 92 24.80 15.39 9.86
CA ALA A 92 24.75 16.61 10.65
C ALA A 92 25.60 17.74 10.04
N ASP A 93 26.75 17.43 9.46
CA ASP A 93 27.60 18.42 8.79
C ASP A 93 26.97 18.95 7.50
N LYS A 94 26.20 18.11 6.79
CA LYS A 94 25.59 18.43 5.49
C LYS A 94 24.20 19.08 5.61
N PHE A 95 23.36 18.57 6.49
CA PHE A 95 21.93 18.90 6.55
C PHE A 95 21.53 19.54 7.86
N THR A 96 20.58 20.48 7.79
CA THR A 96 20.04 21.18 8.96
C THR A 96 19.33 20.22 9.90
N SER A 97 19.71 20.23 11.18
CA SER A 97 19.04 19.45 12.23
C SER A 97 17.53 19.72 12.24
N GLY A 98 16.73 18.66 12.39
CA GLY A 98 15.26 18.76 12.38
C GLY A 98 14.64 18.91 11.00
N SER A 99 15.39 18.70 9.91
CA SER A 99 14.82 18.55 8.55
C SER A 99 14.80 17.09 8.05
N TYR A 100 15.42 16.17 8.80
CA TYR A 100 15.49 14.75 8.47
C TYR A 100 15.48 13.88 9.73
N ILE A 101 15.22 12.58 9.53
CA ILE A 101 15.37 11.52 10.52
C ILE A 101 16.14 10.37 9.87
N LEU A 102 17.16 9.85 10.55
CA LEU A 102 17.91 8.67 10.11
C LEU A 102 17.35 7.43 10.79
N HIS A 103 17.22 6.34 10.04
CA HIS A 103 16.81 5.03 10.53
C HIS A 103 17.91 4.03 10.20
N ASP A 104 18.34 3.24 11.17
CA ASP A 104 19.19 2.09 10.90
C ASP A 104 18.33 0.93 10.39
N VAL A 105 18.61 0.47 9.18
CA VAL A 105 17.85 -0.61 8.54
C VAL A 105 18.76 -1.74 8.08
N LYS A 106 18.17 -2.93 7.91
CA LYS A 106 18.93 -4.13 7.55
C LYS A 106 19.19 -4.27 6.06
N TYR A 107 18.24 -3.89 5.21
CA TYR A 107 18.29 -4.14 3.77
C TYR A 107 18.39 -2.85 2.98
N SER A 108 19.23 -2.88 1.95
CA SER A 108 19.30 -1.81 0.96
C SER A 108 18.12 -1.85 -0.01
N ALA A 109 17.84 -0.72 -0.67
CA ALA A 109 16.84 -0.63 -1.73
C ALA A 109 17.12 -1.64 -2.86
N ALA A 110 18.40 -1.85 -3.19
CA ALA A 110 18.82 -2.81 -4.20
C ALA A 110 18.54 -4.27 -3.80
N GLU A 111 18.69 -4.62 -2.51
CA GLU A 111 18.35 -5.96 -2.02
C GLU A 111 16.84 -6.21 -2.04
N LEU A 112 16.04 -5.21 -1.66
CA LEU A 112 14.57 -5.28 -1.72
C LEU A 112 14.07 -5.40 -3.17
N ASP A 113 14.63 -4.61 -4.10
CA ASP A 113 14.31 -4.70 -5.53
C ASP A 113 14.72 -6.06 -6.12
N ALA A 114 15.91 -6.56 -5.76
CA ALA A 114 16.36 -7.89 -6.20
C ALA A 114 15.43 -9.01 -5.70
N ALA A 115 14.95 -8.92 -4.46
CA ALA A 115 14.00 -9.88 -3.91
C ALA A 115 12.62 -9.78 -4.60
N GLN A 116 12.12 -8.57 -4.88
CA GLN A 116 10.88 -8.38 -5.63
C GLN A 116 11.02 -8.94 -7.06
N LYS A 117 12.15 -8.68 -7.71
CA LYS A 117 12.46 -9.18 -9.05
C LYS A 117 12.57 -10.70 -9.08
N LEU A 118 13.12 -11.32 -8.03
CA LEU A 118 13.18 -12.78 -7.87
C LEU A 118 11.78 -13.42 -7.98
N LEU A 119 10.76 -12.79 -7.39
CA LEU A 119 9.38 -13.28 -7.46
C LEU A 119 8.88 -13.35 -8.91
N ALA A 120 9.20 -12.33 -9.72
CA ALA A 120 8.80 -12.27 -11.12
C ALA A 120 9.64 -13.20 -12.00
N ASP A 121 10.98 -13.18 -11.86
CA ASP A 121 11.91 -13.94 -12.70
C ASP A 121 11.75 -15.46 -12.51
N GLN A 122 11.29 -15.91 -11.33
CA GLN A 122 10.98 -17.31 -11.05
C GLN A 122 9.48 -17.64 -11.17
N ASP A 123 8.64 -16.74 -11.68
CA ASP A 123 7.19 -16.94 -11.83
C ASP A 123 6.50 -17.37 -10.50
N LEU A 124 6.98 -16.85 -9.37
CA LEU A 124 6.50 -17.23 -8.03
C LEU A 124 5.12 -16.66 -7.73
N HIS A 125 4.77 -15.49 -8.28
CA HIS A 125 3.39 -14.97 -8.22
C HIS A 125 2.40 -15.98 -8.76
N LYS A 126 2.76 -16.60 -9.90
CA LYS A 126 2.01 -17.72 -10.41
C LYS A 126 2.19 -18.87 -9.45
N GLN A 127 3.34 -19.52 -9.33
CA GLN A 127 3.47 -20.80 -8.62
C GLN A 127 2.85 -20.86 -7.22
N LEU A 128 2.89 -19.74 -6.46
CA LEU A 128 2.42 -19.64 -5.08
C LEU A 128 1.08 -18.91 -4.92
N ASN A 129 0.42 -18.54 -6.02
CA ASN A 129 -0.83 -17.79 -6.00
C ASN A 129 -0.76 -16.45 -5.26
N LEU A 130 0.35 -15.74 -5.41
CA LEU A 130 0.51 -14.42 -4.82
C LEU A 130 -0.31 -13.42 -5.64
N TYR A 131 -1.12 -12.61 -4.96
CA TYR A 131 -1.94 -11.58 -5.60
C TYR A 131 -1.15 -10.31 -5.89
N GLY A 132 -0.05 -10.09 -5.18
CA GLY A 132 0.81 -8.94 -5.40
C GLY A 132 2.05 -8.97 -4.53
N SER A 133 2.97 -8.05 -4.85
CA SER A 133 4.16 -7.80 -4.05
C SER A 133 4.58 -6.34 -4.19
N TRP A 134 5.03 -5.72 -3.10
CA TRP A 134 5.46 -4.32 -3.06
C TRP A 134 6.62 -4.14 -2.07
N VAL A 135 7.37 -3.06 -2.25
CA VAL A 135 8.39 -2.66 -1.28
C VAL A 135 7.74 -1.71 -0.27
N ASP A 136 7.78 -2.07 1.00
CA ASP A 136 7.43 -1.19 2.11
C ASP A 136 8.71 -0.50 2.59
N VAL A 137 8.93 0.72 2.10
CA VAL A 137 10.11 1.52 2.43
C VAL A 137 10.15 1.83 3.92
N ARG A 138 9.01 2.04 4.57
CA ARG A 138 8.96 2.45 5.99
C ARG A 138 9.41 1.32 6.92
N GLU A 139 8.92 0.12 6.66
CA GLU A 139 9.27 -1.07 7.45
C GLU A 139 10.56 -1.75 6.96
N ASN A 140 11.12 -1.30 5.82
CA ASN A 140 12.25 -1.92 5.13
C ASN A 140 11.97 -3.41 4.82
N LYS A 141 10.82 -3.69 4.20
CA LYS A 141 10.34 -5.06 3.89
C LYS A 141 9.85 -5.20 2.45
N LEU A 142 9.86 -6.44 1.98
CA LEU A 142 9.09 -6.90 0.83
C LEU A 142 7.73 -7.41 1.32
N GLY A 143 6.68 -6.67 1.00
CA GLY A 143 5.29 -7.08 1.20
C GLY A 143 4.83 -8.04 0.11
N VAL A 144 4.06 -9.06 0.49
CA VAL A 144 3.45 -10.04 -0.41
C VAL A 144 2.00 -10.27 0.00
N THR A 145 1.05 -10.10 -0.92
CA THR A 145 -0.35 -10.45 -0.69
C THR A 145 -0.59 -11.88 -1.13
N VAL A 146 -1.18 -12.69 -0.26
CA VAL A 146 -1.45 -14.11 -0.51
C VAL A 146 -2.85 -14.48 0.01
N PRO A 147 -3.61 -15.33 -0.69
CA PRO A 147 -4.83 -15.87 -0.14
C PRO A 147 -4.56 -16.79 1.05
N ASP A 148 -5.47 -16.82 2.04
CA ASP A 148 -5.31 -17.58 3.29
C ASP A 148 -4.96 -19.07 3.10
N ASP A 149 -5.59 -19.73 2.13
CA ASP A 149 -5.37 -21.14 1.77
C ASP A 149 -4.00 -21.42 1.12
N TYR A 150 -3.23 -20.39 0.76
CA TYR A 150 -1.88 -20.51 0.17
C TYR A 150 -0.76 -19.99 1.08
N LEU A 151 -1.07 -19.43 2.24
CA LEU A 151 -0.08 -18.80 3.12
C LEU A 151 1.05 -19.76 3.50
N GLU A 152 0.73 -20.97 3.99
CA GLU A 152 1.74 -21.91 4.46
C GLU A 152 2.71 -22.31 3.33
N ALA A 153 2.18 -22.60 2.14
CA ALA A 153 2.99 -22.96 0.98
C ALA A 153 3.87 -21.79 0.52
N ALA A 154 3.34 -20.56 0.56
CA ALA A 154 4.08 -19.35 0.23
C ALA A 154 5.20 -19.09 1.23
N GLU A 155 4.93 -19.15 2.54
CA GLU A 155 5.95 -18.99 3.59
C GLU A 155 7.06 -20.03 3.46
N GLN A 156 6.70 -21.31 3.32
CA GLN A 156 7.68 -22.40 3.20
C GLN A 156 8.60 -22.25 1.99
N THR A 157 8.09 -21.71 0.88
CA THR A 157 8.86 -21.54 -0.35
C THR A 157 9.69 -20.26 -0.29
N LEU A 158 9.06 -19.13 0.04
CA LEU A 158 9.74 -17.83 0.03
C LEU A 158 10.81 -17.74 1.12
N ASN A 159 10.60 -18.31 2.31
CA ASN A 159 11.62 -18.32 3.38
C ASN A 159 12.89 -19.12 3.04
N LYS A 160 12.87 -19.95 1.99
CA LYS A 160 14.06 -20.65 1.48
C LYS A 160 14.85 -19.81 0.46
N LEU A 161 14.20 -18.82 -0.14
CA LEU A 161 14.72 -18.05 -1.27
C LEU A 161 15.09 -16.62 -0.86
N ILE A 162 14.35 -16.06 0.11
CA ILE A 162 14.46 -14.70 0.60
C ILE A 162 14.61 -14.78 2.12
N ASP A 163 15.42 -13.88 2.72
CA ASP A 163 15.54 -13.78 4.17
C ASP A 163 14.14 -13.63 4.79
N PRO A 164 13.71 -14.49 5.74
CA PRO A 164 12.40 -14.38 6.36
C PRO A 164 12.16 -13.02 7.03
N GLY A 165 13.23 -12.41 7.54
CA GLY A 165 13.19 -11.06 8.11
C GLY A 165 13.01 -9.97 7.06
N MET A 166 13.08 -10.24 5.76
CA MET A 166 12.77 -9.29 4.68
C MET A 166 11.28 -9.36 4.30
N LEU A 167 10.60 -10.48 4.56
CA LEU A 167 9.25 -10.73 4.10
C LEU A 167 8.19 -10.21 5.08
N ARG A 168 7.10 -9.69 4.52
CA ARG A 168 5.86 -9.40 5.21
C ARG A 168 4.69 -9.96 4.40
N PHE A 169 3.91 -10.84 5.01
CA PHE A 169 2.73 -11.41 4.36
C PHE A 169 1.48 -10.61 4.74
N GLU A 170 0.70 -10.24 3.74
CA GLU A 170 -0.66 -9.74 3.88
C GLU A 170 -1.62 -10.82 3.41
N VAL A 171 -2.38 -11.38 4.35
CA VAL A 171 -3.29 -12.48 4.07
C VAL A 171 -4.64 -11.93 3.62
N GLN A 172 -5.09 -12.35 2.44
CA GLN A 172 -6.43 -12.08 1.97
C GLN A 172 -7.34 -13.26 2.31
N GLU A 173 -8.08 -13.12 3.41
CA GLU A 173 -9.11 -14.08 3.80
C GLU A 173 -10.20 -14.19 2.74
N LEU A 174 -10.84 -15.36 2.64
CA LEU A 174 -11.93 -15.57 1.68
C LEU A 174 -13.11 -14.62 1.94
N GLY A 175 -13.50 -14.45 3.20
CA GLY A 175 -14.58 -13.53 3.60
C GLY A 175 -15.95 -13.86 2.99
N GLU A 176 -16.80 -12.85 2.85
CA GLU A 176 -18.13 -12.95 2.23
C GLU A 176 -18.05 -12.95 0.69
N PRO A 177 -19.04 -13.54 -0.01
CA PRO A 177 -19.06 -13.54 -1.47
C PRO A 177 -19.05 -12.11 -2.02
N SER A 178 -18.12 -11.84 -2.94
CA SER A 178 -18.06 -10.56 -3.66
C SER A 178 -19.27 -10.32 -4.57
N VAL A 179 -19.86 -11.39 -5.12
CA VAL A 179 -21.04 -11.33 -5.97
C VAL A 179 -21.93 -12.53 -5.67
N THR A 180 -23.23 -12.31 -5.61
CA THR A 180 -24.25 -13.37 -5.63
C THR A 180 -25.16 -13.13 -6.83
N GLY A 181 -25.44 -14.15 -7.62
CA GLY A 181 -26.25 -13.97 -8.82
C GLY A 181 -26.57 -15.24 -9.59
N THR A 182 -27.13 -15.07 -10.78
CA THR A 182 -27.49 -16.16 -11.68
C THR A 182 -26.54 -16.20 -12.87
N ILE A 183 -26.06 -17.40 -13.21
CA ILE A 183 -25.30 -17.64 -14.44
C ILE A 183 -26.23 -17.45 -15.64
N VAL A 184 -26.00 -16.42 -16.45
CA VAL A 184 -26.80 -16.17 -17.66
C VAL A 184 -26.13 -16.64 -18.94
N GLU A 185 -24.81 -16.84 -18.89
CA GLU A 185 -24.00 -17.38 -19.99
C GLU A 185 -22.79 -18.14 -19.44
N VAL A 186 -22.41 -19.22 -20.12
CA VAL A 186 -21.20 -20.00 -19.86
C VAL A 186 -20.46 -20.12 -21.19
N LYS A 187 -19.18 -19.75 -21.22
CA LYS A 187 -18.32 -19.89 -22.39
C LYS A 187 -17.09 -20.71 -22.02
N SER A 188 -16.81 -21.71 -22.84
CA SER A 188 -15.58 -22.49 -22.81
C SER A 188 -14.91 -22.33 -24.18
N GLU A 189 -14.10 -21.29 -24.30
CA GLU A 189 -13.34 -20.97 -25.51
C GLU A 189 -11.85 -21.04 -25.17
N THR A 190 -11.11 -19.93 -25.29
CA THR A 190 -9.70 -19.83 -24.90
C THR A 190 -9.53 -19.76 -23.38
N VAL A 191 -10.52 -19.18 -22.69
CA VAL A 191 -10.59 -19.07 -21.23
C VAL A 191 -12.02 -19.37 -20.83
N ASP A 192 -12.17 -20.26 -19.86
CA ASP A 192 -13.45 -20.57 -19.25
C ASP A 192 -13.97 -19.33 -18.52
N ARG A 193 -15.22 -18.95 -18.81
CA ARG A 193 -15.84 -17.75 -18.25
C ARG A 193 -17.35 -17.86 -18.14
N ILE A 194 -17.90 -17.19 -17.14
CA ILE A 194 -19.34 -17.07 -16.92
C ILE A 194 -19.77 -15.61 -16.88
N LEU A 195 -20.99 -15.34 -17.34
CA LEU A 195 -21.64 -14.04 -17.22
C LEU A 195 -22.68 -14.10 -16.12
N ILE A 196 -22.65 -13.13 -15.22
CA ILE A 196 -23.50 -13.09 -14.03
C ILE A 196 -24.51 -11.96 -14.11
N LEU A 197 -25.75 -12.29 -13.76
CA LEU A 197 -26.82 -11.34 -13.46
C LEU A 197 -27.05 -11.30 -11.96
N GLU A 198 -26.78 -10.15 -11.34
CA GLU A 198 -27.09 -9.92 -9.93
C GLU A 198 -28.60 -9.71 -9.71
N PRO A 199 -29.12 -10.05 -8.52
CA PRO A 199 -30.50 -9.78 -8.14
C PRO A 199 -30.85 -8.29 -8.28
N GLY A 200 -32.01 -8.02 -8.91
CA GLY A 200 -32.51 -6.66 -9.08
C GLY A 200 -31.86 -5.85 -10.20
N LYS A 201 -30.91 -6.41 -10.97
CA LYS A 201 -30.37 -5.79 -12.18
C LYS A 201 -31.17 -6.23 -13.41
N GLU A 202 -31.33 -5.32 -14.37
CA GLU A 202 -31.98 -5.63 -15.66
C GLU A 202 -31.01 -6.26 -16.67
N ALA A 203 -29.70 -5.98 -16.53
CA ALA A 203 -28.66 -6.44 -17.43
C ALA A 203 -27.51 -7.09 -16.64
N PRO A 204 -26.76 -8.04 -17.24
CA PRO A 204 -25.64 -8.70 -16.59
C PRO A 204 -24.51 -7.73 -16.26
N THR A 205 -23.84 -7.96 -15.12
CA THR A 205 -22.90 -7.00 -14.53
C THR A 205 -21.45 -7.44 -14.57
N TYR A 206 -21.18 -8.76 -14.54
CA TYR A 206 -19.82 -9.29 -14.49
C TYR A 206 -19.58 -10.45 -15.44
N TRP A 207 -18.44 -10.39 -16.13
CA TRP A 207 -17.74 -11.54 -16.68
C TRP A 207 -16.70 -12.04 -15.67
N PHE A 208 -16.86 -13.27 -15.23
CA PHE A 208 -15.92 -13.96 -14.37
C PHE A 208 -15.14 -15.00 -15.16
N SER A 209 -13.81 -14.90 -15.14
CA SER A 209 -12.91 -15.86 -15.80
C SER A 209 -12.30 -16.82 -14.78
N PHE A 210 -11.99 -18.02 -15.23
CA PHE A 210 -11.44 -19.10 -14.41
C PHE A 210 -9.98 -19.38 -14.78
N ASN A 211 -9.20 -19.78 -13.79
CA ASN A 211 -7.85 -20.29 -13.98
C ASN A 211 -7.69 -21.64 -13.26
N ASP A 212 -6.48 -22.19 -13.27
CA ASP A 212 -6.09 -23.45 -12.64
C ASP A 212 -6.26 -23.48 -11.11
N ARG A 213 -6.58 -22.35 -10.48
CA ARG A 213 -6.75 -22.20 -9.02
C ARG A 213 -8.14 -21.79 -8.61
N SER A 214 -9.01 -21.49 -9.56
CA SER A 214 -10.41 -21.23 -9.26
C SER A 214 -11.00 -22.49 -8.66
N GLU A 215 -11.58 -22.37 -7.46
CA GLU A 215 -12.26 -23.47 -6.80
C GLU A 215 -13.75 -23.43 -7.09
N LEU A 216 -14.32 -24.56 -7.49
CA LEU A 216 -15.73 -24.67 -7.80
C LEU A 216 -16.35 -25.75 -6.93
N TYR A 217 -17.45 -25.41 -6.28
CA TYR A 217 -18.21 -26.34 -5.43
C TYR A 217 -19.68 -26.35 -5.82
N ASP A 218 -20.32 -27.51 -5.73
CA ASP A 218 -21.77 -27.62 -5.85
C ASP A 218 -22.48 -27.21 -4.55
N ALA A 219 -23.82 -27.25 -4.57
CA ALA A 219 -24.65 -26.87 -3.42
C ALA A 219 -24.50 -27.82 -2.21
N ALA A 220 -23.94 -29.03 -2.42
CA ALA A 220 -23.61 -29.96 -1.36
C ALA A 220 -22.17 -29.75 -0.82
N GLY A 221 -21.45 -28.73 -1.32
CA GLY A 221 -20.06 -28.44 -0.97
C GLY A 221 -19.05 -29.40 -1.59
N GLN A 222 -19.44 -30.19 -2.59
CA GLN A 222 -18.52 -31.08 -3.30
C GLN A 222 -17.81 -30.34 -4.41
N LYS A 223 -16.51 -30.58 -4.57
CA LYS A 223 -15.72 -29.97 -5.64
C LYS A 223 -16.23 -30.45 -7.00
N ILE A 224 -16.44 -29.51 -7.92
CA ILE A 224 -16.88 -29.77 -9.29
C ILE A 224 -15.89 -29.17 -10.30
N GLU A 225 -15.98 -29.64 -11.53
CA GLU A 225 -15.28 -29.05 -12.67
C GLU A 225 -16.11 -27.95 -13.34
N PHE A 226 -15.48 -27.12 -14.18
CA PHE A 226 -16.18 -26.05 -14.90
C PHE A 226 -17.38 -26.54 -15.72
N THR A 227 -17.30 -27.77 -16.25
CA THR A 227 -18.40 -28.42 -16.98
C THR A 227 -19.66 -28.66 -16.13
N GLY A 228 -19.56 -28.57 -14.80
CA GLY A 228 -20.69 -28.62 -13.88
C GLY A 228 -21.52 -27.33 -13.85
N LEU A 229 -20.95 -26.20 -14.32
CA LEU A 229 -21.63 -24.90 -14.38
C LEU A 229 -22.58 -24.83 -15.58
N LYS A 230 -23.79 -24.34 -15.33
CA LYS A 230 -24.87 -24.25 -16.31
C LYS A 230 -25.60 -22.93 -16.19
N LYS A 231 -26.05 -22.42 -17.33
CA LYS A 231 -26.97 -21.30 -17.39
C LYS A 231 -28.21 -21.58 -16.53
N GLY A 232 -28.62 -20.58 -15.75
CA GLY A 232 -29.77 -20.61 -14.85
C GLY A 232 -29.43 -20.97 -13.40
N GLN A 233 -28.23 -21.47 -13.11
CA GLN A 233 -27.80 -21.74 -11.73
C GLN A 233 -27.56 -20.45 -10.96
N GLN A 234 -27.93 -20.47 -9.68
CA GLN A 234 -27.58 -19.43 -8.72
C GLN A 234 -26.24 -19.76 -8.07
N VAL A 235 -25.45 -18.73 -7.80
CA VAL A 235 -24.08 -18.88 -7.30
C VAL A 235 -23.67 -17.78 -6.34
N HIS A 236 -22.83 -18.16 -5.37
CA HIS A 236 -21.96 -17.25 -4.62
C HIS A 236 -20.57 -17.25 -5.26
N ILE A 237 -20.00 -16.06 -5.49
CA ILE A 237 -18.70 -15.89 -6.14
C ILE A 237 -17.79 -15.02 -5.29
N TRP A 238 -16.60 -15.53 -5.03
CA TRP A 238 -15.47 -14.82 -4.47
C TRP A 238 -14.46 -14.54 -5.58
N GLY A 239 -14.25 -13.26 -5.88
CA GLY A 239 -13.20 -12.82 -6.78
C GLY A 239 -11.84 -12.74 -6.09
N THR A 240 -10.78 -12.64 -6.88
CA THR A 240 -9.40 -12.37 -6.41
C THR A 240 -9.16 -10.91 -5.98
N GLY A 241 -10.22 -10.12 -5.80
CA GLY A 241 -10.16 -8.70 -5.44
C GLY A 241 -9.90 -7.72 -6.59
N THR A 242 -9.33 -8.17 -7.72
CA THR A 242 -9.13 -7.31 -8.89
C THR A 242 -10.35 -7.32 -9.80
N VAL A 243 -10.92 -6.13 -10.06
CA VAL A 243 -12.03 -5.92 -11.00
C VAL A 243 -11.60 -4.89 -12.04
N LEU A 244 -11.66 -5.26 -13.32
CA LEU A 244 -11.43 -4.36 -14.44
C LEU A 244 -12.72 -3.62 -14.78
N GLU A 245 -12.64 -2.29 -14.83
CA GLU A 245 -13.75 -1.43 -15.19
C GLU A 245 -14.11 -1.59 -16.68
N SER A 246 -15.19 -2.33 -16.94
CA SER A 246 -15.80 -2.50 -18.26
C SER A 246 -17.32 -2.70 -18.15
N LEU A 247 -18.01 -2.81 -19.29
CA LEU A 247 -19.46 -3.08 -19.33
C LEU A 247 -19.73 -4.32 -20.20
N PRO A 248 -19.95 -5.52 -19.61
CA PRO A 248 -19.90 -5.85 -18.17
C PRO A 248 -18.48 -5.77 -17.58
N ALA A 249 -18.35 -5.62 -16.26
CA ALA A 249 -17.06 -5.60 -15.56
C ALA A 249 -16.38 -6.98 -15.64
N GLN A 250 -15.06 -7.03 -15.52
CA GLN A 250 -14.30 -8.28 -15.65
C GLN A 250 -13.52 -8.60 -14.37
N ALA A 251 -13.61 -9.85 -13.91
CA ALA A 251 -12.93 -10.32 -12.71
C ALA A 251 -12.49 -11.79 -12.85
N THR A 252 -11.59 -12.23 -11.97
CA THR A 252 -11.11 -13.61 -11.90
C THR A 252 -11.65 -14.31 -10.66
N VAL A 253 -12.17 -15.52 -10.84
CA VAL A 253 -12.74 -16.33 -9.75
C VAL A 253 -11.62 -16.88 -8.86
N ARG A 254 -11.76 -16.63 -7.56
CA ARG A 254 -11.07 -17.39 -6.52
C ARG A 254 -11.87 -18.63 -6.16
N ARG A 255 -13.14 -18.45 -5.81
CA ARG A 255 -14.08 -19.54 -5.47
C ARG A 255 -15.47 -19.25 -6.00
N ILE A 256 -16.19 -20.30 -6.36
CA ILE A 256 -17.61 -20.27 -6.64
C ILE A 256 -18.31 -21.44 -5.94
N GLU A 257 -19.51 -21.17 -5.45
CA GLU A 257 -20.40 -22.17 -4.86
C GLU A 257 -21.76 -22.09 -5.52
N LEU A 258 -22.31 -23.23 -5.94
CA LEU A 258 -23.70 -23.31 -6.39
C LEU A 258 -24.65 -23.17 -5.20
N ILE A 259 -25.77 -22.49 -5.43
CA ILE A 259 -26.88 -22.36 -4.48
C ILE A 259 -27.99 -23.33 -4.90
N GLU A 260 -28.68 -23.94 -3.91
CA GLU A 260 -29.84 -24.81 -4.14
C GLU A 260 -30.99 -24.12 -4.90
#